data_AF-A0A2N5A4G7-F1
#
_entry.id   AF-A0A2N5A4G7-F1
#
_cell.length_a   1.000
_cell.length_b   1.000
_cell.length_c   1.000
_cell.angle_alpha   90.00
_cell.angle_beta   90.00
_cell.angle_gamma   90.00
#
_symmetry.space_group_name_H-M   'P 1'
#
loop_
_entity.id
_entity.type
_entity.pdbx_description
1 polymer ?
#
loop_
_entity_poly.entity_id
_entity_poly.type
_entity_poly.pdbx_seq_one_letter_code
_entity_poly.pdbx_strand_id
1 'polypeptide(L)'
;MVMQTNPSHAATEDTAAARYEVIRQFLRHILVAQRVPKGLVLLEGPLAQLFGTSRVPVRRALSLLHEEGLITRFEGRGFIVAQPDEEVEPLRLALTRELFGLDEQQPLVDTRTSGEK
;
A
#
# COMPACT_ATOMS: atom_id res chain seq x y z
N MET A 1 38.39 -12.41 -14.90
CA MET A 1 37.31 -11.41 -14.94
C MET A 1 36.03 -12.13 -15.33
N VAL A 2 35.24 -12.58 -14.35
CA VAL A 2 33.93 -13.22 -14.60
C VAL A 2 32.91 -12.44 -13.78
N MET A 3 32.14 -11.57 -14.45
CA MET A 3 30.95 -10.97 -13.85
C MET A 3 29.81 -11.97 -14.07
N GLN A 4 29.53 -12.76 -13.03
CA GLN A 4 28.36 -13.59 -12.97
C GLN A 4 27.14 -12.69 -12.74
N THR A 5 26.37 -12.42 -13.79
CA THR A 5 25.05 -11.78 -13.66
C THR A 5 24.09 -12.80 -13.07
N ASN A 6 23.81 -12.63 -11.78
CA ASN A 6 22.98 -13.49 -10.98
C ASN A 6 21.48 -13.32 -11.37
N PRO A 7 20.76 -14.38 -11.81
CA PRO A 7 19.35 -14.26 -12.22
C PRO A 7 18.33 -14.15 -11.05
N SER A 8 18.77 -13.97 -9.80
CA SER A 8 17.88 -14.01 -8.62
C SER A 8 17.08 -12.73 -8.29
N HIS A 9 17.21 -11.65 -9.08
CA HIS A 9 16.44 -10.40 -8.84
C HIS A 9 15.10 -10.32 -9.59
N ALA A 10 14.96 -11.00 -10.74
CA ALA A 10 13.77 -10.82 -11.58
C ALA A 10 12.48 -11.35 -10.93
N ALA A 11 12.50 -12.51 -10.26
CA ALA A 11 11.31 -13.09 -9.64
C ALA A 11 10.84 -12.30 -8.39
N THR A 12 11.78 -11.71 -7.64
CA THR A 12 11.44 -10.89 -6.47
C THR A 12 10.89 -9.53 -6.87
N GLU A 13 11.38 -8.95 -7.97
CA GLU A 13 10.82 -7.73 -8.56
C GLU A 13 9.43 -7.94 -9.16
N ASP A 14 9.21 -9.05 -9.87
CA ASP A 14 7.90 -9.37 -10.47
C ASP A 14 6.83 -9.58 -9.39
N THR A 15 7.19 -10.29 -8.32
CA THR A 15 6.26 -10.48 -7.20
C THR A 15 6.04 -9.18 -6.39
N ALA A 16 7.05 -8.31 -6.28
CA ALA A 16 6.88 -6.99 -5.68
C ALA A 16 6.02 -6.06 -6.56
N ALA A 17 6.13 -6.20 -7.88
CA ALA A 17 5.32 -5.50 -8.87
C ALA A 17 3.84 -5.89 -8.72
N ALA A 18 3.55 -7.20 -8.67
CA ALA A 18 2.20 -7.68 -8.42
C ALA A 18 1.65 -7.21 -7.07
N ARG A 19 2.45 -7.25 -6.00
CA ARG A 19 2.01 -6.85 -4.65
C ARG A 19 1.66 -5.38 -4.52
N TYR A 20 2.48 -4.47 -5.08
CA TYR A 20 2.13 -3.04 -4.97
C TYR A 20 0.83 -2.74 -5.70
N GLU A 21 0.57 -3.38 -6.85
CA GLU A 21 -0.62 -3.10 -7.65
C GLU A 21 -1.89 -3.53 -6.91
N VAL A 22 -1.87 -4.71 -6.27
CA VAL A 22 -3.00 -5.17 -5.45
C VAL A 22 -3.28 -4.22 -4.29
N ILE A 23 -2.23 -3.79 -3.56
CA ILE A 23 -2.36 -2.83 -2.45
C ILE A 23 -2.92 -1.50 -2.96
N ARG A 24 -2.40 -1.00 -4.08
CA ARG A 24 -2.81 0.25 -4.72
C ARG A 24 -4.27 0.20 -5.13
N GLN A 25 -4.70 -0.86 -5.81
CA GLN A 25 -6.08 -1.02 -6.27
C GLN A 25 -7.06 -1.06 -5.10
N PHE A 26 -6.72 -1.82 -4.05
CA PHE A 26 -7.53 -1.87 -2.84
C PHE A 26 -7.66 -0.49 -2.18
N LEU A 27 -6.53 0.17 -1.91
CA LEU A 27 -6.52 1.50 -1.29
C LEU A 27 -7.25 2.53 -2.16
N ARG A 28 -7.07 2.50 -3.48
CA ARG A 28 -7.82 3.35 -4.40
C ARG A 28 -9.32 3.14 -4.28
N HIS A 29 -9.76 1.88 -4.27
CA HIS A 29 -11.17 1.53 -4.20
C HIS A 29 -11.84 2.14 -2.94
N ILE A 30 -11.24 1.95 -1.77
CA ILE A 30 -11.79 2.46 -0.51
C ILE A 30 -11.75 4.00 -0.42
N LEU A 31 -10.74 4.65 -1.01
CA LEU A 31 -10.56 6.10 -0.99
C LEU A 31 -11.62 6.76 -1.89
N VAL A 32 -11.79 6.24 -3.10
CA VAL A 32 -12.81 6.71 -4.06
C VAL A 32 -14.22 6.42 -3.55
N ALA A 33 -14.43 5.26 -2.92
CA ALA A 33 -15.71 4.91 -2.30
C ALA A 33 -15.96 5.63 -0.95
N GLN A 34 -15.05 6.50 -0.50
CA GLN A 34 -15.13 7.23 0.77
C GLN A 34 -15.42 6.31 1.98
N ARG A 35 -14.87 5.09 1.96
CA ARG A 35 -15.02 4.11 3.06
C ARG A 35 -14.10 4.39 4.24
N VAL A 36 -13.15 5.31 4.08
CA VAL A 36 -12.25 5.78 5.13
C VAL A 36 -12.46 7.28 5.32
N PRO A 37 -12.34 7.78 6.56
CA PRO A 37 -12.53 9.20 6.83
C PRO A 37 -11.43 10.04 6.15
N LYS A 38 -11.83 11.22 5.66
CA LYS A 38 -10.86 12.27 5.31
C LYS A 38 -10.03 12.63 6.54
N GLY A 39 -8.79 13.03 6.30
CA GLY A 39 -7.82 13.28 7.37
C GLY A 39 -7.12 12.03 7.90
N LEU A 40 -7.54 10.82 7.53
CA LEU A 40 -6.89 9.58 7.99
C LEU A 40 -5.41 9.55 7.61
N VAL A 41 -4.53 9.34 8.59
CA VAL A 41 -3.09 9.24 8.37
C VAL A 41 -2.72 7.80 7.96
N LEU A 42 -2.17 7.67 6.76
CA LEU A 42 -1.67 6.44 6.17
C LEU A 42 -0.15 6.32 6.37
N LEU A 43 0.29 5.24 7.02
CA LEU A 43 1.69 4.99 7.33
C LEU A 43 2.16 3.68 6.67
N GLU A 44 3.37 3.68 6.11
CA GLU A 44 3.93 2.51 5.41
C GLU A 44 4.03 1.27 6.31
N GLY A 45 4.49 1.45 7.55
CA GLY A 45 4.72 0.35 8.49
C GLY A 45 3.45 -0.40 8.89
N PRO A 46 2.41 0.28 9.40
CA PRO A 46 1.13 -0.34 9.69
C PRO A 46 0.45 -0.95 8.46
N LEU A 47 0.48 -0.30 7.30
CA LEU A 47 -0.08 -0.87 6.07
C LEU A 47 0.69 -2.12 5.60
N ALA A 48 2.01 -2.15 5.73
CA ALA A 48 2.82 -3.32 5.43
C ALA A 48 2.43 -4.52 6.31
N GLN A 49 2.18 -4.27 7.59
CA GLN A 49 1.69 -5.30 8.51
C GLN A 49 0.27 -5.77 8.15
N LEU A 50 -0.63 -4.83 7.81
CA LEU A 50 -2.00 -5.13 7.41
C LEU A 50 -2.06 -6.05 6.17
N PHE A 51 -1.23 -5.77 5.18
CA PHE A 51 -1.17 -6.53 3.92
C PHE A 51 -0.18 -7.70 3.96
N GLY A 52 0.49 -7.97 5.09
CA GLY A 52 1.45 -9.06 5.22
C GLY A 52 2.63 -8.96 4.24
N THR A 53 3.13 -7.75 3.99
CA THR A 53 4.18 -7.48 3.00
C THR A 53 5.31 -6.60 3.56
N SER A 54 6.33 -6.30 2.74
CA SER A 54 7.38 -5.35 3.10
C SER A 54 6.94 -3.90 2.84
N ARG A 55 7.71 -2.93 3.35
CA ARG A 55 7.38 -1.50 3.15
C ARG A 55 7.55 -1.02 1.71
N VAL A 56 8.36 -1.71 0.90
CA VAL A 56 8.68 -1.31 -0.48
C VAL A 56 7.43 -1.26 -1.39
N PRO A 57 6.63 -2.33 -1.53
CA PRO A 57 5.41 -2.28 -2.35
C PRO A 57 4.36 -1.32 -1.79
N VAL A 58 4.25 -1.19 -0.46
CA VAL A 58 3.34 -0.23 0.17
C VAL A 58 3.72 1.20 -0.17
N ARG A 59 5.00 1.56 -0.03
CA ARG A 59 5.50 2.88 -0.39
C ARG A 59 5.22 3.20 -1.85
N ARG A 60 5.47 2.25 -2.75
CA ARG A 60 5.17 2.41 -4.18
C ARG A 60 3.68 2.63 -4.43
N ALA A 61 2.81 1.86 -3.79
CA ALA A 61 1.37 2.03 -3.89
C ALA A 61 0.93 3.42 -3.42
N LEU A 62 1.41 3.88 -2.26
CA LEU A 62 1.10 5.21 -1.72
C LEU A 62 1.63 6.34 -2.62
N SER A 63 2.84 6.21 -3.18
CA SER A 63 3.36 7.17 -4.15
C SER A 63 2.45 7.33 -5.36
N LEU A 64 1.98 6.23 -5.93
CA LEU A 64 1.07 6.27 -7.08
C LEU A 64 -0.30 6.86 -6.72
N LEU A 65 -0.84 6.58 -5.52
CA LEU A 65 -2.09 7.18 -5.05
C LEU A 65 -1.96 8.69 -4.81
N HIS A 66 -0.77 9.13 -4.39
CA HIS A 66 -0.46 10.54 -4.22
C HIS A 66 -0.37 11.27 -5.57
N GLU A 67 0.27 10.65 -6.56
CA GLU A 67 0.31 11.17 -7.93
C GLU A 67 -1.09 11.28 -8.55
N GLU A 68 -2.03 10.41 -8.15
CA GLU A 68 -3.44 10.48 -8.54
C GLU A 68 -4.25 11.56 -7.78
N GLY A 69 -3.67 12.22 -6.78
CA GLY A 69 -4.36 13.23 -5.98
C GLY A 69 -5.41 12.65 -5.02
N LEU A 70 -5.33 11.36 -4.69
CA LEU A 70 -6.24 10.73 -3.73
C LEU A 70 -5.77 10.91 -2.27
N ILE A 71 -4.47 11.15 -2.10
CA ILE A 71 -3.83 11.37 -0.81
C ILE A 71 -2.73 12.43 -0.94
N THR A 72 -2.42 13.12 0.15
CA THR A 72 -1.37 14.14 0.21
C THR A 72 -0.27 13.72 1.17
N ARG A 73 0.96 14.20 0.98
CA ARG A 73 2.06 13.93 1.92
C ARG A 73 1.78 14.55 3.30
N PHE A 74 2.09 13.81 4.35
CA PHE A 74 1.91 14.24 5.72
C PHE A 74 3.22 14.10 6.53
N GLU A 75 3.72 15.23 7.05
CA GLU A 75 4.89 15.33 7.93
C GLU A 75 6.14 14.53 7.47
N GLY A 76 6.29 14.30 6.16
CA GLY A 76 7.39 13.54 5.56
C GLY A 76 7.49 12.06 5.97
N ARG A 77 6.53 11.53 6.73
CA ARG A 77 6.57 10.16 7.28
C ARG A 77 5.34 9.31 6.94
N GLY A 78 4.41 9.87 6.18
CA GLY A 78 3.22 9.19 5.72
C GLY A 78 2.42 10.04 4.74
N PHE A 79 1.17 9.65 4.58
CA PHE A 79 0.20 10.33 3.74
C PHE A 79 -1.07 10.60 4.54
N ILE A 80 -1.88 11.52 4.07
CA ILE A 80 -3.18 11.85 4.64
C ILE A 80 -4.24 11.70 3.55
N VAL A 81 -5.41 11.17 3.91
CA VAL A 81 -6.57 11.10 3.02
C VAL A 81 -7.15 12.50 2.84
N ALA A 82 -6.68 13.16 1.79
CA ALA A 82 -7.04 14.53 1.43
C ALA A 82 -6.77 14.71 -0.06
N GLN A 83 -7.57 15.53 -0.72
CA GLN A 83 -7.22 16.02 -2.05
C GLN A 83 -6.07 17.04 -1.99
N PRO A 84 -5.41 17.34 -3.12
CA PRO A 84 -4.52 18.49 -3.20
C PRO A 84 -5.28 19.77 -2.78
N ASP A 85 -4.62 20.63 -2.01
CA ASP A 85 -5.19 21.89 -1.51
C ASP A 85 -6.38 21.76 -0.55
N GLU A 86 -6.69 20.55 -0.07
CA GLU A 86 -7.72 20.31 0.94
C GLU A 86 -7.14 20.39 2.36
N GLU A 87 -7.55 21.39 3.13
CA GLU A 87 -7.25 21.45 4.57
C GLU A 87 -8.15 20.49 5.34
N VAL A 88 -7.56 19.41 5.85
CA VAL A 88 -8.22 18.43 6.71
C VAL A 88 -7.41 18.21 7.98
N GLU A 89 -8.10 18.05 9.11
CA GLU A 89 -7.44 17.74 10.37
C GLU A 89 -6.87 16.30 10.34
N PRO A 90 -5.62 16.09 10.77
CA PRO A 90 -4.99 14.78 10.75
C PRO A 90 -5.61 13.84 11.80
N LEU A 91 -6.25 12.80 11.30
CA LEU A 91 -6.90 11.76 12.07
C LEU A 91 -5.98 10.53 12.18
N ARG A 92 -5.38 10.37 13.37
CA ARG A 92 -4.46 9.27 13.68
C ARG A 92 -5.24 8.08 14.25
N LEU A 93 -5.84 7.28 13.37
CA LEU A 93 -6.50 6.03 13.74
C LEU A 93 -5.60 4.82 13.50
N ALA A 94 -5.86 3.74 14.23
CA ALA A 94 -5.22 2.46 13.97
C ALA A 94 -5.66 1.93 12.61
N LEU A 95 -4.69 1.55 11.77
CA LEU A 95 -4.90 1.02 10.42
C LEU A 95 -5.29 -0.48 10.50
N THR A 96 -6.48 -0.75 11.03
CA THR A 96 -7.01 -2.11 11.25
C THR A 96 -7.81 -2.62 10.07
N ARG A 97 -7.98 -3.95 9.97
CA ARG A 97 -8.83 -4.58 8.96
C ARG A 97 -10.26 -4.04 8.97
N GLU A 98 -10.81 -3.82 10.16
CA GLU A 98 -12.15 -3.25 10.37
C GLU A 98 -12.27 -1.84 9.79
N LEU A 99 -11.29 -0.96 10.04
CA LEU A 99 -11.28 0.40 9.47
C LEU A 99 -11.31 0.37 7.94
N PHE A 100 -10.61 -0.60 7.34
CA PHE A 100 -10.54 -0.77 5.90
C PHE A 100 -11.71 -1.56 5.30
N GLY A 101 -12.67 -2.00 6.14
CA GLY A 101 -13.78 -2.84 5.69
C GLY A 101 -13.30 -4.14 5.03
N LEU A 102 -12.12 -4.65 5.43
CA LEU A 102 -11.62 -5.94 5.00
C LEU A 102 -12.45 -7.01 5.70
N ASP A 103 -13.41 -7.60 4.98
CA ASP A 103 -14.10 -8.80 5.44
C ASP A 103 -13.06 -9.91 5.70
N GLU A 104 -13.21 -10.66 6.79
CA GLU A 104 -12.24 -11.68 7.23
C GLU A 104 -11.97 -12.75 6.15
N GLN A 105 -12.82 -12.83 5.12
CA GLN A 105 -12.80 -13.86 4.08
C GLN A 105 -12.02 -13.52 2.80
N GLN A 106 -11.38 -12.34 2.69
CA GLN A 106 -10.59 -12.00 1.49
C GLN A 106 -9.07 -11.96 1.76
N PRO A 107 -8.29 -12.94 1.27
CA PRO A 107 -6.84 -12.81 1.24
C PRO A 107 -6.47 -11.73 0.22
N LEU A 108 -6.14 -10.53 0.71
CA LEU A 108 -5.82 -9.39 -0.16
C LEU A 108 -4.40 -9.48 -0.76
N VAL A 109 -3.59 -10.45 -0.36
CA VAL A 109 -2.35 -10.74 -1.07
C VAL A 109 -2.15 -12.25 -1.00
N ASP A 110 -2.31 -12.93 -2.14
CA ASP A 110 -1.90 -14.32 -2.25
C ASP A 110 -0.38 -14.37 -2.06
N THR A 111 0.08 -14.83 -0.90
CA THR A 111 1.49 -15.12 -0.65
C THR A 111 1.92 -16.45 -1.28
N ARG A 112 1.06 -17.11 -2.07
CA ARG A 112 1.42 -18.32 -2.80
C ARG A 112 2.27 -17.99 -4.03
N THR A 113 3.54 -17.71 -3.79
CA THR A 113 4.57 -18.28 -4.66
C THR A 113 4.99 -19.57 -3.97
N SER A 114 4.17 -20.61 -4.15
CA SER A 114 4.59 -21.96 -3.83
C SER A 114 5.88 -22.23 -4.61
N GLY A 115 6.88 -22.76 -3.93
CA GLY A 115 8.04 -23.31 -4.62
C GLY A 115 7.58 -24.37 -5.60
N GLU A 116 7.91 -24.21 -6.86
CA GLU A 116 7.79 -25.21 -7.92
C GLU A 116 8.97 -24.94 -8.87
N LYS A 117 9.89 -25.86 -9.20
CA LYS A 117 10.18 -27.26 -8.88
C LYS A 117 11.68 -27.45 -9.11
#